data_AF-A0A1Q7RDJ4-F1
#
_entry.id   AF-A0A1Q7RDJ4-F1
#
_cell.length_a   1.000
_cell.length_b   1.000
_cell.length_c   1.000
_cell.angle_alpha   90.00
_cell.angle_beta   90.00
_cell.angle_gamma   90.00
#
_symmetry.space_group_name_H-M   'P 1'
#
loop_
_entity.id
_entity.type
_entity.pdbx_description
1 polymer ?
#
loop_
_entity_poly.entity_id
_entity_poly.type
_entity_poly.pdbx_seq_one_letter_code
_entity_poly.pdbx_strand_id
1 'polypeptide(L)'
;MRFVYLGNFVFLGLNVWPAIINHEGAWDPVKGVAFSFWAALSLLSGLGIRYPLKMLPLLLLQLLYKSIWLIAVYLPLRSAGQSTELTRIMFIGVVVDLIVIP
;
A
#
# COMPACT_ATOMS: atom_id res chain seq x y z
N MET A 1 7.46 11.80 -7.85
CA MET A 1 6.36 10.89 -8.25
C MET A 1 6.84 9.60 -8.91
N ARG A 2 7.60 9.65 -10.02
CA ARG A 2 8.06 8.44 -10.74
C ARG A 2 8.80 7.42 -9.87
N PHE A 3 9.68 7.87 -8.97
CA PHE A 3 10.38 6.99 -8.04
C PHE A 3 9.44 6.29 -7.04
N VAL A 4 8.39 6.97 -6.58
CA VAL A 4 7.38 6.35 -5.70
C VAL A 4 6.59 5.31 -6.48
N TYR A 5 6.18 5.61 -7.72
CA TYR A 5 5.54 4.61 -8.58
C TYR A 5 6.43 3.41 -8.87
N LEU A 6 7.71 3.62 -9.13
CA LEU A 6 8.68 2.54 -9.31
C LEU A 6 8.83 1.72 -8.02
N GLY A 7 8.97 2.38 -6.88
CA GLY A 7 9.05 1.73 -5.58
C GLY A 7 7.80 0.91 -5.27
N ASN A 8 6.61 1.42 -5.54
CA ASN A 8 5.37 0.67 -5.42
C ASN A 8 5.35 -0.51 -6.38
N PHE A 9 5.69 -0.32 -7.66
CA PHE A 9 5.69 -1.41 -8.64
C PHE A 9 6.63 -2.55 -8.25
N VAL A 10 7.84 -2.21 -7.77
CA VAL A 10 8.87 -3.20 -7.43
C VAL A 10 8.69 -3.73 -6.00
N PHE A 11 8.80 -2.87 -4.98
CA PHE A 11 8.81 -3.34 -3.59
C PHE A 11 7.46 -3.90 -3.15
N LEU A 12 6.34 -3.23 -3.45
CA LEU A 12 5.02 -3.79 -3.12
C LEU A 12 4.78 -5.07 -3.92
N GLY A 13 5.13 -5.06 -5.21
CA GLY A 13 5.01 -6.22 -6.09
C GLY A 13 5.78 -7.44 -5.58
N LEU A 14 7.03 -7.27 -5.18
CA LEU A 14 7.87 -8.33 -4.62
C LEU A 14 7.35 -8.89 -3.29
N ASN A 15 6.53 -8.15 -2.55
CA ASN A 15 5.90 -8.63 -1.32
C ASN A 15 4.57 -9.34 -1.59
N VAL A 16 3.75 -8.79 -2.48
CA VAL A 16 2.36 -9.22 -2.66
C VAL A 16 2.24 -10.37 -3.66
N TRP A 17 2.96 -10.32 -4.79
CA TRP A 17 2.83 -11.36 -5.83
C TRP A 17 3.29 -12.74 -5.34
N PRO A 18 4.45 -12.88 -4.66
CA PRO A 18 4.83 -14.19 -4.11
C PRO A 18 3.84 -14.70 -3.08
N ALA A 19 3.27 -13.81 -2.26
CA ALA A 19 2.25 -14.20 -1.28
C ALA A 19 0.97 -14.71 -1.96
N ILE A 20 0.57 -14.14 -3.11
CA ILE A 20 -0.59 -14.61 -3.88
C ILE A 20 -0.29 -15.94 -4.61
N ILE A 21 0.85 -16.02 -5.29
CA ILE A 21 1.20 -17.15 -6.19
C ILE A 21 1.56 -18.41 -5.41
N ASN A 22 2.31 -18.26 -4.30
CA ASN A 22 2.82 -19.39 -3.52
C ASN A 22 1.94 -19.68 -2.29
N HIS A 23 0.70 -19.19 -2.24
CA HIS A 23 -0.20 -19.47 -1.13
C HIS A 23 -0.67 -20.93 -1.16
N GLU A 24 -0.62 -21.60 -0.01
CA GLU A 24 -1.13 -22.95 0.15
C GLU A 24 -2.46 -22.96 0.90
N GLY A 25 -3.43 -23.72 0.39
CA GLY A 25 -4.75 -23.87 1.00
C GLY A 25 -5.71 -22.71 0.71
N ALA A 26 -6.81 -22.64 1.45
CA ALA A 26 -7.81 -21.59 1.28
C ALA A 26 -7.33 -20.26 1.89
N TRP A 27 -7.66 -19.16 1.24
CA TRP A 27 -7.42 -17.82 1.79
C TRP A 27 -8.44 -17.47 2.87
N ASP A 28 -8.01 -16.71 3.88
CA ASP A 28 -8.95 -15.85 4.58
C ASP A 28 -9.54 -14.85 3.57
N PRO A 29 -10.87 -14.79 3.38
CA PRO A 29 -11.47 -14.01 2.30
C PRO A 29 -11.12 -12.51 2.37
N VAL A 30 -11.10 -11.92 3.55
CA VAL A 30 -10.85 -10.48 3.71
C VAL A 30 -9.37 -10.15 3.49
N LYS A 31 -8.47 -11.00 4.00
CA LYS A 31 -7.04 -10.89 3.74
C LYS A 31 -6.73 -11.04 2.24
N GLY A 32 -7.41 -11.97 1.56
CA GLY A 32 -7.27 -12.16 0.11
C GLY A 32 -7.68 -10.92 -0.69
N VAL A 33 -8.74 -10.22 -0.26
CA VAL A 33 -9.13 -8.93 -0.86
C VAL A 33 -8.04 -7.87 -0.70
N ALA A 34 -7.44 -7.76 0.49
CA ALA A 34 -6.36 -6.80 0.74
C ALA A 34 -5.13 -7.05 -0.14
N PHE A 35 -4.69 -8.30 -0.26
CA PHE A 35 -3.56 -8.67 -1.13
C PHE A 35 -3.88 -8.43 -2.60
N SER A 36 -5.09 -8.77 -3.06
CA SER A 36 -5.53 -8.51 -4.43
C SER A 36 -5.54 -7.02 -4.76
N PHE A 37 -6.00 -6.19 -3.82
CA PHE A 37 -5.99 -4.73 -3.97
C PHE A 37 -4.55 -4.18 -4.06
N TRP A 38 -3.64 -4.65 -3.20
CA TRP A 38 -2.24 -4.23 -3.26
C TRP A 38 -1.53 -4.73 -4.53
N ALA A 39 -1.88 -5.91 -5.05
CA ALA A 39 -1.35 -6.40 -6.32
C ALA A 39 -1.78 -5.51 -7.49
N ALA A 40 -3.06 -5.12 -7.51
CA ALA A 40 -3.59 -4.19 -8.50
C ALA A 40 -2.91 -2.81 -8.39
N LEU A 41 -2.72 -2.30 -7.17
CA LEU A 41 -1.99 -1.05 -6.93
C LEU A 41 -0.56 -1.13 -7.46
N SER A 42 0.12 -2.25 -7.23
CA SER A 42 1.46 -2.51 -7.76
C SER A 42 1.46 -2.44 -9.28
N LEU A 43 0.57 -3.16 -9.97
CA LEU A 43 0.49 -3.16 -11.44
C LEU A 43 0.21 -1.77 -12.01
N LEU A 44 -0.80 -1.07 -11.46
CA LEU A 44 -1.16 0.27 -11.91
C LEU A 44 -0.04 1.28 -11.64
N SER A 45 0.75 1.07 -10.58
CA SER A 45 1.94 1.90 -10.34
C SER A 45 2.96 1.79 -11.48
N GLY A 46 3.04 0.66 -12.17
CA GLY A 46 3.83 0.52 -13.40
C GLY A 46 3.43 1.55 -14.48
N LEU A 47 2.14 1.81 -14.65
CA LEU A 47 1.64 2.86 -15.56
C LEU A 47 1.99 4.27 -15.05
N GLY A 48 2.01 4.46 -13.72
CA GLY A 48 2.40 5.70 -13.07
C GLY A 48 3.86 6.11 -13.33
N ILE A 49 4.75 5.15 -13.64
CA ILE A 49 6.12 5.46 -14.06
C ILE A 49 6.11 6.26 -15.37
N ARG A 50 5.28 5.85 -16.35
CA ARG A 50 5.18 6.49 -17.66
C ARG A 50 4.31 7.74 -17.66
N TYR A 51 3.23 7.75 -16.86
CA TYR A 51 2.22 8.81 -16.82
C TYR A 51 1.95 9.35 -15.40
N PRO A 52 2.96 9.92 -14.70
CA PRO A 52 2.87 10.20 -13.27
C PRO A 52 1.74 11.18 -12.89
N LEU A 53 1.54 12.25 -13.66
CA LEU A 53 0.47 13.22 -13.36
C LEU A 53 -0.93 12.65 -13.64
N LYS A 54 -1.09 11.86 -14.71
CA LYS A 54 -2.38 11.23 -15.04
C LYS A 54 -2.77 10.15 -14.03
N MET A 55 -1.77 9.52 -13.41
CA MET A 55 -1.95 8.49 -12.38
C MET A 55 -1.96 9.06 -10.97
N LEU A 56 -1.95 10.39 -10.79
CA LEU A 56 -2.02 11.04 -9.47
C LEU A 56 -3.16 10.51 -8.57
N PRO A 57 -4.37 10.22 -9.11
CA PRO A 57 -5.44 9.61 -8.31
C PRO A 57 -5.03 8.31 -7.60
N LEU A 58 -4.09 7.54 -8.16
CA LEU A 58 -3.57 6.31 -7.54
C LEU A 58 -2.73 6.61 -6.27
N LEU A 59 -1.92 7.68 -6.28
CA LEU A 59 -1.17 8.09 -5.08
C LEU A 59 -2.07 8.74 -4.04
N LEU A 60 -3.12 9.46 -4.47
CA LEU A 60 -4.14 9.97 -3.54
C LEU A 60 -4.90 8.83 -2.87
N LEU A 61 -5.29 7.80 -3.64
CA LEU A 61 -5.88 6.58 -3.08
C LEU A 61 -4.92 5.92 -2.06
N GLN A 62 -3.63 5.86 -2.39
CA GLN A 62 -2.60 5.34 -1.51
C GLN A 62 -2.50 6.11 -0.18
N LEU A 63 -2.41 7.43 -0.27
CA LEU A 63 -2.36 8.33 0.87
C LEU A 63 -3.60 8.17 1.75
N LEU A 64 -4.79 8.15 1.13
CA LEU A 64 -6.06 8.03 1.84
C LEU A 64 -6.17 6.70 2.58
N TYR A 65 -5.92 5.57 1.92
CA TYR A 65 -6.07 4.28 2.60
C TYR A 65 -5.10 4.16 3.79
N LYS A 66 -3.84 4.61 3.65
CA LYS A 66 -2.86 4.54 4.75
C LYS A 66 -3.24 5.47 5.89
N SER A 67 -3.73 6.66 5.57
CA SER A 67 -4.19 7.63 6.57
C SER A 67 -5.41 7.09 7.34
N ILE A 68 -6.39 6.53 6.62
CA ILE A 68 -7.55 5.88 7.22
C ILE A 68 -7.10 4.72 8.11
N TRP A 69 -6.18 3.87 7.64
CA TRP A 69 -5.66 2.77 8.44
C TRP A 69 -4.94 3.27 9.71
N LEU A 70 -4.12 4.32 9.61
CA LEU A 70 -3.44 4.88 10.76
C LEU A 70 -4.42 5.43 11.81
N ILE A 71 -5.48 6.10 11.37
CA ILE A 71 -6.48 6.71 12.27
C ILE A 71 -7.41 5.64 12.85
N ALA A 72 -7.99 4.79 11.99
CA ALA A 72 -9.06 3.88 12.37
C ALA A 72 -8.56 2.53 12.91
N VAL A 73 -7.34 2.10 12.56
CA VAL A 73 -6.78 0.81 12.98
C VAL A 73 -5.63 1.00 13.97
N TYR A 74 -4.63 1.80 13.62
CA TYR A 74 -3.45 1.95 14.48
C TYR A 74 -3.74 2.71 15.78
N LEU A 75 -4.51 3.80 15.76
CA LEU A 75 -4.81 4.54 17.01
C LEU A 75 -5.52 3.65 18.04
N PRO A 76 -6.59 2.90 17.69
CA PRO A 76 -7.19 1.93 18.62
C PRO A 76 -6.21 0.84 19.06
N LEU A 77 -5.45 0.23 18.15
CA LEU A 77 -4.43 -0.79 18.49
C LEU A 77 -3.43 -0.27 19.52
N ARG A 78 -2.94 0.95 19.32
CA ARG A 78 -1.99 1.59 20.23
C ARG A 78 -2.62 1.86 21.60
N SER A 79 -3.87 2.31 21.65
CA SER A 79 -4.58 2.52 22.93
C SER A 79 -4.77 1.22 23.71
N ALA A 80 -4.86 0.09 23.02
CA ALA A 80 -4.91 -1.24 23.62
C ALA A 80 -3.52 -1.80 24.01
N GLY A 81 -2.45 -1.02 23.89
CA GLY A 81 -1.08 -1.43 24.20
C GLY A 81 -0.47 -2.41 23.18
N GLN A 82 -1.09 -2.57 22.01
CA GLN A 82 -0.61 -3.47 20.96
C GLN A 82 0.21 -2.71 19.91
N SER A 83 1.09 -3.44 19.21
CA SER A 83 1.89 -2.91 18.11
C SER A 83 1.93 -3.87 16.94
N THR A 84 2.16 -3.34 15.73
CA THR A 84 2.32 -4.13 14.52
C THR A 84 3.42 -3.53 13.66
N GLU A 85 4.20 -4.39 13.01
CA GLU A 85 5.26 -3.98 12.07
C GLU A 85 4.69 -3.19 10.88
N LEU A 86 3.41 -3.38 10.55
CA LEU A 86 2.74 -2.64 9.49
C LEU A 86 2.69 -1.13 9.76
N THR A 87 2.68 -0.70 11.02
CA THR A 87 2.61 0.72 11.38
C THR A 87 3.73 1.53 10.75
N ARG A 88 4.97 1.00 10.77
CA ARG A 88 6.13 1.69 10.21
C ARG A 88 5.98 1.90 8.70
N ILE A 89 5.53 0.87 7.99
CA ILE A 89 5.34 0.91 6.53
C ILE A 89 4.23 1.90 6.16
N MET A 90 3.11 1.87 6.88
CA MET A 90 1.98 2.77 6.64
C MET A 90 2.37 4.23 6.91
N PHE A 91 3.07 4.49 8.01
CA PHE A 91 3.50 5.84 8.38
C PHE A 91 4.52 6.43 7.38
N ILE A 92 5.60 5.69 7.07
CA ILE A 92 6.59 6.12 6.07
C ILE A 92 5.90 6.37 4.73
N GLY A 93 4.97 5.48 4.35
CA GLY A 93 4.17 5.62 3.16
C GLY A 93 3.44 6.96 3.08
N VAL A 94 2.70 7.34 4.14
CA VAL A 94 1.99 8.62 4.20
C VAL A 94 2.95 9.81 4.06
N VAL A 95 4.08 9.80 4.77
CA VAL A 95 5.06 10.88 4.71
C VAL A 95 5.64 11.04 3.30
N VAL A 96 6.01 9.92 2.67
CA VAL A 96 6.52 9.92 1.29
C VAL A 96 5.46 10.43 0.32
N ASP A 97 4.21 9.98 0.46
CA ASP A 97 3.10 10.39 -0.41
C ASP A 97 2.83 11.90 -0.27
N LEU A 98 2.86 12.46 0.94
CA LEU A 98 2.69 13.91 1.19
C LEU A 98 3.82 14.77 0.62
N ILE A 99 5.06 14.29 0.63
CA ILE A 99 6.21 15.02 0.06
C ILE A 99 6.14 15.02 -1.48
N VAL A 100 5.61 13.96 -2.07
CA VAL A 100 5.71 13.68 -3.49
C VAL A 100 4.49 14.16 -4.29
N ILE A 101 3.33 14.22 -3.65
CA ILE A 101 2.11 14.80 -4.22
C ILE A 101 2.25 16.32 -4.19
N PRO A 102 2.13 17.01 -5.35
CA PRO A 102 2.27 18.46 -5.44
C PRO A 102 1.05 19.21 -4.89
#